data_AF-A0AAW2X9S2-F1
#
_entry.id   AF-A0AAW2X9S2-F1
#
_cell.length_a   1.000
_cell.length_b   1.000
_cell.length_c   1.000
_cell.angle_alpha   90.00
_cell.angle_beta   90.00
_cell.angle_gamma   90.00
#
_symmetry.space_group_name_H-M   'P 1'
#
loop_
_entity.id
_entity.type
_entity.pdbx_description
1 polymer ?
#
loop_
_entity_poly.entity_id
_entity_poly.type
_entity_poly.pdbx_seq_one_letter_code
_entity_poly.pdbx_strand_id
1 'polypeptide(L)'
;MLSSFPFHQQFFRPNSLQTHPHFNLNNPVGWRGQNSVVVVRCGRNEVEESKSYYELLGVCVDASRQEIKDAYRKLQKKYHPDIAGEKGHESTLMLNKAYKVLMKDDLRKQYDASIGKISNNLRGGSVWEGSLTPQALFVDENACIGCRECVHHAGKTFMMDEVFGTARVKVQYGDDEERIEISVDSCPVNCIHWVDTEELEVLEYLIQPQPKVGYGIYGQGWERPANVFMAAKSFNKQLKQQEENQQRYTKSTDEEETPAQAQARESAYRELKVGRFATIWSWMKKSTSQ
;
A
#
# COMPACT_ATOMS: atom_id res chain seq x y z
N MET A 1 -33.31 -71.06 -4.45
CA MET A 1 -32.24 -71.30 -5.45
C MET A 1 -31.49 -69.97 -5.53
N LEU A 2 -30.28 -69.79 -4.97
CA LEU A 2 -29.01 -70.49 -5.27
C LEU A 2 -28.79 -70.47 -6.79
N SER A 3 -27.84 -69.73 -7.35
CA SER A 3 -26.38 -69.68 -7.10
C SER A 3 -25.81 -68.24 -7.18
N SER A 4 -24.80 -67.79 -6.41
CA SER A 4 -23.39 -68.28 -6.28
C SER A 4 -22.58 -68.03 -7.57
N PHE A 5 -21.34 -67.51 -7.62
CA PHE A 5 -20.33 -67.05 -6.64
C PHE A 5 -19.16 -66.39 -7.47
N PRO A 6 -17.89 -66.19 -7.01
CA PRO A 6 -17.21 -64.89 -7.17
C PRO A 6 -15.97 -64.92 -8.10
N PHE A 7 -15.17 -63.84 -8.08
CA PHE A 7 -13.71 -63.99 -8.19
C PHE A 7 -12.99 -63.26 -7.05
N HIS A 8 -11.82 -63.77 -6.65
CA HIS A 8 -11.23 -63.56 -5.33
C HIS A 8 -9.71 -63.45 -5.45
N GLN A 9 -9.08 -62.70 -4.52
CA GLN A 9 -7.65 -62.77 -4.19
C GLN A 9 -6.66 -62.26 -5.28
N GLN A 10 -5.40 -61.89 -4.98
CA GLN A 10 -4.62 -62.10 -3.75
C GLN A 10 -3.61 -60.96 -3.47
N PHE A 11 -3.35 -60.78 -2.18
CA PHE A 11 -2.16 -60.18 -1.56
C PHE A 11 -0.81 -60.52 -2.24
N PHE A 12 0.17 -59.61 -2.19
CA PHE A 12 1.57 -59.94 -1.85
C PHE A 12 2.37 -58.71 -1.34
N ARG A 13 2.87 -58.82 -0.09
CA ARG A 13 4.14 -58.22 0.41
C ARG A 13 5.12 -59.40 0.54
N PRO A 14 6.45 -59.25 0.32
CA PRO A 14 7.36 -58.56 1.25
C PRO A 14 8.44 -57.74 0.47
N ASN A 15 9.67 -57.40 0.92
CA ASN A 15 10.46 -57.59 2.16
C ASN A 15 11.40 -56.34 2.32
N SER A 16 11.49 -55.68 3.47
CA SER A 16 12.54 -55.81 4.52
C SER A 16 13.99 -55.49 4.11
N LEU A 17 14.62 -54.57 4.87
CA LEU A 17 16.05 -54.42 5.26
C LEU A 17 16.22 -52.92 5.61
N GLN A 18 16.23 -52.51 6.89
CA GLN A 18 17.41 -52.39 7.76
C GLN A 18 18.53 -51.54 7.11
N THR A 19 19.03 -50.47 7.72
CA THR A 19 19.58 -50.42 9.09
C THR A 19 19.48 -49.03 9.75
N HIS A 20 19.51 -49.01 11.10
CA HIS A 20 19.88 -47.82 11.89
C HIS A 20 21.41 -47.74 12.05
N PRO A 21 21.93 -46.59 12.50
CA PRO A 21 22.72 -46.64 13.73
C PRO A 21 22.26 -45.65 14.80
N HIS A 22 22.11 -46.15 16.02
CA HIS A 22 22.18 -45.33 17.25
C HIS A 22 23.59 -44.74 17.38
N PHE A 23 23.73 -43.49 17.84
CA PHE A 23 24.87 -43.12 18.68
C PHE A 23 24.53 -42.03 19.71
N ASN A 24 24.50 -42.48 20.98
CA ASN A 24 24.64 -41.78 22.25
C ASN A 24 24.43 -40.25 22.38
N LEU A 25 23.52 -39.89 23.29
CA LEU A 25 23.71 -38.71 24.16
C LEU A 25 24.71 -39.07 25.26
N ASN A 26 25.75 -38.24 25.48
CA ASN A 26 26.05 -37.70 26.82
C ASN A 26 27.23 -36.70 26.85
N ASN A 27 26.92 -35.50 27.36
CA ASN A 27 27.79 -34.63 28.17
C ASN A 27 28.91 -33.81 27.46
N PRO A 28 29.54 -32.79 28.12
CA PRO A 28 29.07 -31.42 27.94
C PRO A 28 30.20 -30.37 27.68
N VAL A 29 29.86 -29.09 27.85
CA VAL A 29 30.72 -27.87 27.86
C VAL A 29 31.04 -27.27 26.48
N GLY A 30 30.72 -25.97 26.31
CA GLY A 30 31.07 -25.23 25.10
C GLY A 30 30.43 -23.85 24.95
N TRP A 31 30.48 -22.98 25.97
CA TRP A 31 30.10 -21.57 25.78
C TRP A 31 31.06 -20.90 24.79
N ARG A 32 30.59 -20.52 23.60
CA ARG A 32 31.22 -19.48 22.78
C ARG A 32 30.17 -18.75 21.95
N GLY A 33 30.00 -17.46 22.22
CA GLY A 33 28.98 -16.67 21.56
C GLY A 33 29.26 -16.45 20.08
N GLN A 34 28.23 -16.60 19.26
CA GLN A 34 28.13 -15.97 17.95
C GLN A 34 26.80 -15.24 17.90
N ASN A 35 26.85 -13.91 17.85
CA ASN A 35 25.68 -13.09 17.58
C ASN A 35 25.30 -13.28 16.11
N SER A 36 24.53 -14.32 15.81
CA SER A 36 23.84 -14.44 14.52
C SER A 36 22.80 -13.34 14.43
N VAL A 37 23.18 -12.21 13.82
CA VAL A 37 22.23 -11.20 13.40
C VAL A 37 21.37 -11.83 12.30
N VAL A 38 20.22 -12.38 12.69
CA VAL A 38 19.20 -12.85 11.76
C VAL A 38 18.65 -11.61 11.05
N VAL A 39 19.22 -11.31 9.88
CA VAL A 39 18.69 -10.30 8.97
C VAL A 39 17.44 -10.89 8.33
N VAL A 40 16.30 -10.71 9.00
CA VAL A 40 14.99 -11.01 8.43
C VAL A 40 14.79 -10.09 7.22
N ARG A 41 15.01 -10.65 6.02
CA ARG A 41 14.60 -10.03 4.76
C ARG A 41 13.09 -10.18 4.63
N CYS A 42 12.32 -9.24 5.16
CA CYS A 42 10.95 -9.08 4.67
C CYS A 42 11.00 -8.59 3.23
N GLY A 43 10.15 -9.16 2.37
CA GLY A 43 9.96 -8.67 1.01
C GLY A 43 9.47 -7.23 1.03
N ARG A 44 9.91 -6.42 0.07
CA ARG A 44 9.40 -5.06 -0.09
C ARG A 44 7.95 -5.12 -0.55
N ASN A 45 7.03 -4.70 0.33
CA ASN A 45 5.84 -3.98 -0.13
C ASN A 45 6.22 -2.50 -0.17
N GLU A 46 6.41 -1.97 -1.37
CA GLU A 46 6.60 -0.53 -1.58
C GLU A 46 5.23 0.15 -1.47
N VAL A 47 4.92 0.67 -0.27
CA VAL A 47 3.75 1.52 -0.01
C VAL A 47 4.27 2.81 0.61
N GLU A 48 4.46 3.82 -0.22
CA GLU A 48 4.90 5.16 0.19
C GLU A 48 3.72 6.06 0.60
N GLU A 49 4.03 7.06 1.43
CA GLU A 49 3.15 8.16 1.87
C GLU A 49 1.83 7.84 2.63
N SER A 50 1.79 6.74 3.40
CA SER A 50 1.09 6.79 4.69
C SER A 50 1.87 6.04 5.78
N LYS A 51 2.56 6.79 6.63
CA LYS A 51 3.54 6.27 7.60
C LYS A 51 2.91 5.26 8.56
N SER A 52 3.02 3.98 8.23
CA SER A 52 2.49 2.89 9.03
C SER A 52 3.26 2.80 10.36
N TYR A 53 2.62 2.39 11.45
CA TYR A 53 3.33 2.21 12.73
C TYR A 53 4.39 1.11 12.65
N TYR A 54 4.22 0.15 11.74
CA TYR A 54 5.23 -0.88 11.43
C TYR A 54 6.44 -0.26 10.71
N GLU A 55 6.20 0.55 9.69
CA GLU A 55 7.21 1.28 8.91
C GLU A 55 7.97 2.31 9.77
N LEU A 56 7.27 3.08 10.61
CA LEU A 56 7.86 4.04 11.56
C LEU A 56 8.82 3.36 12.55
N LEU A 57 8.57 2.09 12.88
CA LEU A 57 9.46 1.27 13.71
C LEU A 57 10.51 0.50 12.89
N GLY A 58 10.42 0.47 11.56
CA GLY A 58 11.28 -0.32 10.69
C GLY A 58 11.11 -1.83 10.88
N VAL A 59 9.89 -2.30 11.17
CA VAL A 59 9.56 -3.71 11.38
C VAL A 59 8.48 -4.16 10.39
N CYS A 60 8.43 -5.47 10.11
CA CYS A 60 7.41 -6.03 9.23
C CYS A 60 6.04 -6.12 9.93
N VAL A 61 4.95 -6.24 9.17
CA VAL A 61 3.59 -6.38 9.73
C VAL A 61 3.48 -7.65 10.58
N ASP A 62 4.19 -8.70 10.17
CA ASP A 62 4.29 -10.01 10.81
C ASP A 62 5.09 -10.01 12.13
N ALA A 63 5.74 -8.88 12.47
CA ALA A 63 6.75 -8.83 13.52
C ALA A 63 6.24 -9.27 14.90
N SER A 64 7.09 -10.01 15.60
CA SER A 64 6.84 -10.46 16.97
C SER A 64 6.88 -9.29 17.95
N ARG A 65 6.21 -9.43 19.11
CA ARG A 65 6.25 -8.42 20.17
C ARG A 65 7.68 -8.13 20.70
N GLN A 66 8.60 -9.07 20.55
CA GLN A 66 10.00 -8.90 20.96
C GLN A 66 10.74 -7.97 19.99
N GLU A 67 10.59 -8.20 18.68
CA GLU A 67 11.17 -7.34 17.63
C GLU A 67 10.64 -5.92 17.70
N ILE A 68 9.32 -5.74 17.86
CA ILE A 68 8.68 -4.42 18.04
C ILE A 68 9.28 -3.67 19.24
N LYS A 69 9.49 -4.37 20.36
CA LYS A 69 10.06 -3.80 21.59
C LYS A 69 11.52 -3.39 21.42
N ASP A 70 12.32 -4.20 20.72
CA ASP A 70 13.73 -3.91 20.52
C ASP A 70 13.98 -2.88 19.40
N ALA A 71 13.14 -2.83 18.37
CA ALA A 71 13.11 -1.74 17.39
C ALA A 71 12.77 -0.40 18.05
N TYR A 72 11.69 -0.34 18.84
CA TYR A 72 11.33 0.83 19.64
C TYR A 72 12.49 1.28 20.54
N ARG A 73 13.15 0.37 21.27
CA ARG A 73 14.32 0.69 22.11
C ARG A 73 15.51 1.25 21.30
N LYS A 74 15.75 0.75 20.09
CA LYS A 74 16.83 1.25 19.20
C LYS A 74 16.51 2.66 18.69
N LEU A 75 15.25 2.95 18.35
CA LEU A 75 14.82 4.25 17.83
C LEU A 75 14.72 5.30 18.95
N GLN A 76 14.15 4.94 20.10
CA GLN A 76 14.05 5.82 21.27
C GLN A 76 15.42 6.34 21.72
N LYS A 77 16.47 5.50 21.66
CA LYS A 77 17.86 5.91 21.95
C LYS A 77 18.48 6.87 20.93
N LYS A 78 17.93 6.97 19.71
CA LYS A 78 18.41 7.90 18.67
C LYS A 78 17.65 9.23 18.69
N TYR A 79 16.36 9.18 18.97
CA TYR A 79 15.44 10.32 18.85
C TYR A 79 14.99 10.93 20.19
N HIS A 80 15.55 10.48 21.32
CA HIS A 80 15.25 11.06 22.63
C HIS A 80 15.51 12.58 22.62
N PRO A 81 14.64 13.42 23.21
CA PRO A 81 14.85 14.87 23.28
C PRO A 81 16.20 15.25 23.92
N ASP A 82 16.69 14.50 24.90
CA ASP A 82 18.00 14.72 25.54
C ASP A 82 19.19 14.55 24.58
N ILE A 83 19.00 13.91 23.41
CA ILE A 83 20.05 13.61 22.43
C ILE A 83 19.82 14.39 21.12
N ALA A 84 18.59 14.43 20.64
CA ALA A 84 18.22 15.06 19.36
C ALA A 84 17.61 16.48 19.52
N GLY A 85 17.47 16.98 20.75
CA GLY A 85 16.85 18.27 21.05
C GLY A 85 15.37 18.32 20.70
N GLU A 86 14.87 19.52 20.45
CA GLU A 86 13.46 19.82 20.18
C GLU A 86 12.89 19.00 18.99
N LYS A 87 13.68 18.80 17.93
CA LYS A 87 13.31 17.95 16.77
C LYS A 87 13.12 16.47 17.12
N GLY A 88 13.72 16.00 18.23
CA GLY A 88 13.52 14.66 18.76
C GLY A 88 12.16 14.47 19.43
N HIS A 89 11.54 15.55 19.93
CA HIS A 89 10.30 15.49 20.71
C HIS A 89 9.13 14.92 19.88
N GLU A 90 8.89 15.47 18.68
CA GLU A 90 7.82 14.99 17.79
C GLU A 90 8.04 13.54 17.36
N SER A 91 9.28 13.19 17.00
CA SER A 91 9.66 11.84 16.59
C SER A 91 9.42 10.83 17.72
N THR A 92 9.83 11.17 18.95
CA THR A 92 9.58 10.38 20.16
C THR A 92 8.08 10.25 20.46
N LEU A 93 7.29 11.32 20.26
CA LEU A 93 5.84 11.26 20.46
C LEU A 93 5.17 10.29 19.47
N MET A 94 5.60 10.26 18.20
CA MET A 94 5.11 9.29 17.21
C MET A 94 5.52 7.86 17.56
N LEU A 95 6.79 7.62 17.92
CA LEU A 95 7.29 6.31 18.36
C LEU A 95 6.52 5.77 19.57
N ASN A 96 6.21 6.63 20.53
CA ASN A 96 5.40 6.28 21.70
C ASN A 96 3.94 5.94 21.36
N LYS A 97 3.35 6.60 20.35
CA LYS A 97 2.00 6.25 19.85
C LYS A 97 2.02 4.88 19.16
N ALA A 98 2.95 4.66 18.24
CA ALA A 98 3.13 3.37 17.54
C ALA A 98 3.32 2.21 18.53
N TYR A 99 4.23 2.36 19.51
CA TYR A 99 4.48 1.33 20.52
C TYR A 99 3.24 1.03 21.37
N LYS A 100 2.46 2.04 21.78
CA LYS A 100 1.22 1.83 22.55
C LYS A 100 0.17 1.02 21.79
N VAL A 101 0.04 1.25 20.49
CA VAL A 101 -0.94 0.55 19.63
C VAL A 101 -0.48 -0.87 19.34
N LEU A 102 0.75 -1.06 18.88
CA LEU A 102 1.25 -2.38 18.44
C LEU A 102 1.54 -3.36 19.59
N MET A 103 1.74 -2.88 20.83
CA MET A 103 2.07 -3.72 21.98
C MET A 103 0.85 -4.40 22.63
N LYS A 104 -0.38 -3.86 22.43
CA LYS A 104 -1.63 -4.48 22.92
C LYS A 104 -2.32 -5.20 21.78
N ASP A 105 -2.61 -6.49 21.92
CA ASP A 105 -3.24 -7.29 20.86
C ASP A 105 -4.57 -6.71 20.35
N ASP A 106 -5.41 -6.19 21.25
CA ASP A 106 -6.71 -5.62 20.87
C ASP A 106 -6.54 -4.35 20.03
N LEU A 107 -5.59 -3.49 20.40
CA LEU A 107 -5.27 -2.27 19.63
C LEU A 107 -4.53 -2.60 18.33
N ARG A 108 -3.66 -3.61 18.32
CA ARG A 108 -2.99 -4.11 17.11
C ARG A 108 -4.02 -4.66 16.12
N LYS A 109 -4.94 -5.53 16.56
CA LYS A 109 -6.06 -6.02 15.73
C LYS A 109 -6.95 -4.90 15.20
N GLN A 110 -7.31 -3.92 16.05
CA GLN A 110 -8.08 -2.75 15.61
C GLN A 110 -7.30 -1.90 14.59
N TYR A 111 -5.98 -1.77 14.78
CA TYR A 111 -5.10 -1.02 13.90
C TYR A 111 -4.89 -1.73 12.56
N ASP A 112 -4.63 -3.03 12.55
CA ASP A 112 -4.48 -3.85 11.34
C ASP A 112 -5.80 -3.86 10.55
N ALA A 113 -6.93 -4.03 11.23
CA ALA A 113 -8.26 -3.87 10.63
C ALA A 113 -8.53 -2.43 10.16
N SER A 114 -7.90 -1.42 10.77
CA SER A 114 -7.97 -0.03 10.29
C SER A 114 -7.08 0.21 9.08
N ILE A 115 -5.91 -0.42 8.95
CA ILE A 115 -5.05 -0.31 7.75
C ILE A 115 -5.82 -0.82 6.53
N GLY A 116 -6.41 -2.02 6.61
CA GLY A 116 -7.25 -2.57 5.54
C GLY A 116 -8.48 -1.69 5.23
N LYS A 117 -9.02 -0.99 6.23
CA LYS A 117 -10.12 -0.03 6.03
C LYS A 117 -9.68 1.35 5.58
N ILE A 118 -8.46 1.79 5.82
CA ILE A 118 -7.92 3.11 5.42
C ILE A 118 -7.57 3.08 3.94
N SER A 119 -7.01 1.96 3.45
CA SER A 119 -6.93 1.64 2.02
C SER A 119 -8.30 1.86 1.34
N ASN A 120 -9.37 1.30 1.92
CA ASN A 120 -10.67 1.25 1.27
C ASN A 120 -11.58 2.47 1.52
N ASN A 121 -11.46 3.17 2.65
CA ASN A 121 -12.36 4.29 3.02
C ASN A 121 -11.73 5.67 2.81
N LEU A 122 -10.40 5.80 2.74
CA LEU A 122 -9.76 7.11 2.57
C LEU A 122 -9.70 7.58 1.11
N ARG A 123 -10.06 6.70 0.15
CA ARG A 123 -10.10 6.98 -1.29
C ARG A 123 -11.43 6.62 -1.97
N GLY A 124 -12.51 6.43 -1.21
CA GLY A 124 -13.89 6.35 -1.75
C GLY A 124 -14.19 5.20 -2.72
N GLY A 125 -13.27 4.23 -2.87
CA GLY A 125 -13.35 3.13 -3.81
C GLY A 125 -14.10 1.91 -3.29
N SER A 126 -14.41 0.99 -4.21
CA SER A 126 -15.12 -0.25 -3.92
C SER A 126 -14.22 -1.30 -3.23
N VAL A 127 -14.81 -2.08 -2.33
CA VAL A 127 -14.11 -3.15 -1.59
C VAL A 127 -14.12 -4.44 -2.40
N TRP A 128 -12.97 -5.10 -2.54
CA TRP A 128 -12.90 -6.42 -3.17
C TRP A 128 -13.13 -7.53 -2.14
N GLU A 129 -14.11 -8.41 -2.40
CA GLU A 129 -14.43 -9.57 -1.55
C GLU A 129 -14.12 -10.87 -2.32
N GLY A 130 -12.86 -11.32 -2.30
CA GLY A 130 -12.45 -12.58 -2.92
C GLY A 130 -11.16 -12.49 -3.75
N SER A 131 -11.10 -13.29 -4.81
CA SER A 131 -9.97 -13.30 -5.75
C SER A 131 -10.10 -12.14 -6.74
N LEU A 132 -8.99 -11.47 -7.03
CA LEU A 132 -8.93 -10.43 -8.06
C LEU A 132 -9.31 -11.00 -9.43
N THR A 133 -10.34 -10.43 -10.04
CA THR A 133 -10.75 -10.68 -11.43
C THR A 133 -10.14 -9.61 -12.35
N PRO A 134 -9.98 -9.89 -13.66
CA PRO A 134 -9.48 -8.88 -14.61
C PRO A 134 -10.51 -7.76 -14.86
N GLN A 135 -11.79 -8.05 -14.67
CA GLN A 135 -12.90 -7.11 -14.79
C GLN A 135 -13.46 -6.73 -13.43
N ALA A 136 -13.97 -5.51 -13.35
CA ALA A 136 -14.60 -4.89 -12.19
C ALA A 136 -15.90 -4.18 -12.61
N LEU A 137 -16.79 -3.95 -11.65
CA LEU A 137 -17.99 -3.13 -11.84
C LEU A 137 -17.68 -1.67 -11.52
N PHE A 138 -18.13 -0.77 -12.38
CA PHE A 138 -18.13 0.67 -12.15
C PHE A 138 -19.54 1.23 -12.37
N VAL A 139 -19.94 2.23 -11.57
CA VAL A 139 -21.20 2.96 -11.77
C VAL A 139 -20.88 4.42 -12.05
N ASP A 140 -21.35 4.93 -13.18
CA ASP A 140 -21.24 6.34 -13.52
C ASP A 140 -22.32 7.15 -12.77
N GLU A 141 -21.94 7.72 -11.63
CA GLU A 141 -22.76 8.65 -10.84
C GLU A 141 -23.26 9.86 -11.63
N ASN A 142 -22.59 10.28 -12.72
CA ASN A 142 -23.06 11.40 -13.54
C ASN A 142 -24.25 11.00 -14.42
N ALA A 143 -24.31 9.73 -14.84
CA ALA A 143 -25.39 9.18 -15.66
C ALA A 143 -26.51 8.53 -14.83
N CYS A 144 -26.23 8.15 -13.58
CA CYS A 144 -27.17 7.44 -12.72
C CYS A 144 -28.35 8.32 -12.27
N ILE A 145 -29.56 7.98 -12.72
CA ILE A 145 -30.81 8.67 -12.32
C ILE A 145 -31.42 8.16 -11.00
N GLY A 146 -30.75 7.25 -10.28
CA GLY A 146 -31.22 6.78 -8.97
C GLY A 146 -32.40 5.82 -8.97
N CYS A 147 -32.61 5.04 -10.04
CA CYS A 147 -33.74 4.10 -10.18
C CYS A 147 -33.79 2.95 -9.14
N ARG A 148 -32.67 2.67 -8.46
CA ARG A 148 -32.50 1.64 -7.40
C ARG A 148 -32.57 0.17 -7.83
N GLU A 149 -32.87 -0.15 -9.09
CA GLU A 149 -33.04 -1.54 -9.55
C GLU A 149 -31.83 -2.44 -9.26
N CYS A 150 -30.61 -1.93 -9.44
CA CYS A 150 -29.37 -2.66 -9.10
C CYS A 150 -29.25 -3.02 -7.61
N VAL A 151 -29.77 -2.17 -6.71
CA VAL A 151 -29.78 -2.44 -5.26
C VAL A 151 -30.92 -3.40 -4.88
N HIS A 152 -32.01 -3.43 -5.64
CA HIS A 152 -33.08 -4.41 -5.48
C HIS A 152 -32.64 -5.83 -5.86
N HIS A 153 -31.83 -5.99 -6.90
CA HIS A 153 -31.32 -7.30 -7.34
C HIS A 153 -30.07 -7.75 -6.57
N ALA A 154 -29.05 -6.88 -6.44
CA ALA A 154 -27.73 -7.17 -5.86
C ALA A 154 -27.30 -6.11 -4.82
N GLY A 155 -28.05 -6.03 -3.71
CA GLY A 155 -27.86 -5.05 -2.64
C GLY A 155 -26.67 -5.29 -1.68
N LYS A 156 -25.86 -6.34 -1.87
CA LYS A 156 -24.52 -6.45 -1.23
C LYS A 156 -23.45 -5.79 -2.10
N THR A 157 -23.55 -5.96 -3.41
CA THR A 157 -22.65 -5.35 -4.41
C THR A 157 -22.88 -3.84 -4.52
N PHE A 158 -24.12 -3.43 -4.76
CA PHE A 158 -24.50 -2.03 -5.00
C PHE A 158 -25.11 -1.38 -3.75
N MET A 159 -24.88 -0.07 -3.58
CA MET A 159 -25.55 0.76 -2.60
C MET A 159 -26.07 2.06 -3.23
N MET A 160 -27.10 2.65 -2.64
CA MET A 160 -27.50 4.03 -2.97
C MET A 160 -26.76 5.01 -2.07
N ASP A 161 -26.29 6.11 -2.65
CA ASP A 161 -25.92 7.32 -1.90
C ASP A 161 -27.20 8.15 -1.66
N GLU A 162 -27.57 8.33 -0.39
CA GLU A 162 -28.78 9.09 -0.02
C GLU A 162 -28.64 10.61 -0.23
N VAL A 163 -27.41 11.12 -0.30
CA VAL A 163 -27.11 12.56 -0.46
C VAL A 163 -27.21 12.98 -1.93
N PHE A 164 -26.67 12.16 -2.84
CA PHE A 164 -26.68 12.44 -4.28
C PHE A 164 -27.81 11.73 -5.03
N GLY A 165 -28.45 10.72 -4.43
CA GLY A 165 -29.48 9.91 -5.07
C GLY A 165 -28.95 8.93 -6.12
N THR A 166 -27.63 8.80 -6.24
CA THR A 166 -26.93 7.97 -7.23
C THR A 166 -26.62 6.57 -6.66
N ALA A 167 -26.44 5.58 -7.53
CA ALA A 167 -25.93 4.27 -7.13
C ALA A 167 -24.38 4.27 -7.14
N ARG A 168 -23.77 3.46 -6.27
CA ARG A 168 -22.32 3.20 -6.22
C ARG A 168 -22.06 1.72 -5.97
N VAL A 169 -20.96 1.18 -6.50
CA VAL A 169 -20.45 -0.14 -6.12
C VAL A 169 -19.79 -0.04 -4.74
N LYS A 170 -20.27 -0.81 -3.78
CA LYS A 170 -19.69 -0.88 -2.44
C LYS A 170 -18.71 -2.04 -2.32
N VAL A 171 -19.11 -3.19 -2.85
CA VAL A 171 -18.35 -4.43 -2.81
C VAL A 171 -18.33 -5.02 -4.21
N GLN A 172 -17.15 -5.27 -4.76
CA GLN A 172 -16.99 -6.00 -6.01
C GLN A 172 -17.37 -7.46 -5.77
N TYR A 173 -18.31 -7.99 -6.58
CA TYR A 173 -18.79 -9.37 -6.52
C TYR A 173 -19.34 -9.84 -5.16
N GLY A 174 -20.07 -8.96 -4.44
CA GLY A 174 -20.69 -9.29 -3.14
C GLY A 174 -21.96 -10.15 -3.20
N ASP A 175 -22.56 -10.28 -4.38
CA ASP A 175 -23.73 -11.11 -4.70
C ASP A 175 -23.41 -12.10 -5.82
N ASP A 176 -24.29 -13.08 -6.02
CA ASP A 176 -24.16 -14.08 -7.08
C ASP A 176 -24.11 -13.41 -8.47
N GLU A 177 -23.26 -13.91 -9.37
CA GLU A 177 -22.98 -13.31 -10.68
C GLU A 177 -24.24 -13.09 -11.53
N GLU A 178 -25.17 -14.05 -11.52
CA GLU A 178 -26.49 -13.93 -12.18
C GLU A 178 -27.29 -12.69 -11.70
N ARG A 179 -27.21 -12.36 -10.40
CA ARG A 179 -27.92 -11.20 -9.82
C ARG A 179 -27.26 -9.89 -10.23
N ILE A 180 -25.95 -9.91 -10.40
CA ILE A 180 -25.16 -8.77 -10.88
C ILE A 180 -25.49 -8.52 -12.36
N GLU A 181 -25.52 -9.56 -13.20
CA GLU A 181 -25.89 -9.45 -14.61
C GLU A 181 -27.32 -8.87 -14.77
N ILE A 182 -28.30 -9.40 -14.04
CA ILE A 182 -29.66 -8.85 -13.99
C ILE A 182 -29.66 -7.38 -13.54
N SER A 183 -28.79 -6.99 -12.60
CA SER A 183 -28.66 -5.61 -12.12
C SER A 183 -28.13 -4.65 -13.19
N VAL A 184 -27.22 -5.13 -14.05
CA VAL A 184 -26.66 -4.37 -15.18
C VAL A 184 -27.73 -4.20 -16.26
N ASP A 185 -28.36 -5.29 -16.68
CA ASP A 185 -29.36 -5.31 -17.75
C ASP A 185 -30.66 -4.55 -17.41
N SER A 186 -31.03 -4.52 -16.13
CA SER A 186 -32.23 -3.81 -15.67
C SER A 186 -32.02 -2.29 -15.51
N CYS A 187 -30.84 -1.76 -15.85
CA CYS A 187 -30.53 -0.34 -15.71
C CYS A 187 -31.15 0.49 -16.87
N PRO A 188 -32.13 1.38 -16.62
CA PRO A 188 -32.84 2.11 -17.68
C PRO A 188 -31.98 3.16 -18.41
N VAL A 189 -30.80 3.47 -17.86
CA VAL A 189 -29.86 4.47 -18.40
C VAL A 189 -28.47 3.88 -18.69
N ASN A 190 -28.28 2.57 -18.52
CA ASN A 190 -27.01 1.87 -18.70
C ASN A 190 -25.82 2.54 -17.98
N CYS A 191 -26.03 3.05 -16.76
CA CYS A 191 -24.97 3.72 -15.98
C CYS A 191 -24.03 2.75 -15.24
N ILE A 192 -24.13 1.43 -15.50
CA ILE A 192 -23.29 0.39 -14.90
C ILE A 192 -22.42 -0.19 -16.00
N HIS A 193 -21.12 -0.25 -15.76
CA HIS A 193 -20.12 -0.63 -16.75
C HIS A 193 -19.15 -1.67 -16.19
N TRP A 194 -18.83 -2.65 -17.03
CA TRP A 194 -17.68 -3.53 -16.81
C TRP A 194 -16.41 -2.81 -17.27
N VAL A 195 -15.40 -2.77 -16.41
CA VAL A 195 -14.13 -2.05 -16.63
C VAL A 195 -12.97 -2.95 -16.24
N ASP A 196 -11.82 -2.81 -16.88
CA ASP A 196 -10.59 -3.48 -16.43
C ASP A 196 -10.19 -2.99 -15.03
N THR A 197 -9.77 -3.91 -14.16
CA THR A 197 -9.43 -3.63 -12.76
C THR A 197 -8.35 -2.55 -12.58
N GLU A 198 -7.44 -2.40 -13.56
CA GLU A 198 -6.41 -1.35 -13.60
C GLU A 198 -7.00 0.06 -13.85
N GLU A 199 -8.08 0.18 -14.62
CA GLU A 199 -8.72 1.48 -14.91
C GLU A 199 -9.72 1.90 -13.81
N LEU A 200 -10.22 0.94 -13.01
CA LEU A 200 -11.19 1.19 -11.94
C LEU A 200 -10.68 2.24 -10.93
N GLU A 201 -9.45 2.12 -10.44
CA GLU A 201 -8.88 3.05 -9.45
C GLU A 201 -8.87 4.51 -9.96
N VAL A 202 -8.60 4.68 -11.25
CA VAL A 202 -8.57 5.99 -11.91
C VAL A 202 -9.98 6.55 -12.08
N LEU A 203 -10.97 5.73 -12.43
CA LEU A 203 -12.37 6.14 -12.55
C LEU A 203 -12.97 6.52 -11.18
N GLU A 204 -12.76 5.70 -10.16
CA GLU A 204 -13.23 5.95 -8.79
C GLU A 204 -12.60 7.22 -8.19
N TYR A 205 -11.34 7.52 -8.53
CA TYR A 205 -10.69 8.78 -8.16
C TYR A 205 -11.28 10.00 -8.92
N LEU A 206 -11.55 9.87 -10.21
CA LEU A 206 -12.04 10.97 -11.05
C LEU A 206 -13.52 11.32 -10.82
N ILE A 207 -14.34 10.38 -10.33
CA ILE A 207 -15.75 10.64 -10.01
C ILE A 207 -15.95 11.28 -8.63
N GLN A 208 -14.91 11.31 -7.79
CA GLN A 208 -14.96 12.05 -6.52
C GLN A 208 -15.11 13.55 -6.78
N PRO A 209 -15.95 14.26 -5.99
CA PRO A 209 -16.11 15.69 -6.14
C PRO A 209 -14.78 16.38 -5.79
N GLN A 210 -14.15 17.02 -6.78
CA GLN A 210 -12.90 17.76 -6.58
C GLN A 210 -13.22 19.23 -6.25
N PRO A 211 -12.57 19.84 -5.24
CA PRO A 211 -12.83 21.22 -4.88
C PRO A 211 -12.27 22.14 -5.98
N LYS A 212 -13.11 23.00 -6.57
CA LYS A 212 -12.63 23.99 -7.54
C LYS A 212 -11.74 25.00 -6.82
N VAL A 213 -10.50 25.15 -7.29
CA VAL A 213 -9.60 26.23 -6.86
C VAL A 213 -10.05 27.53 -7.55
N GLY A 214 -11.11 28.14 -7.02
CA GLY A 214 -11.73 29.33 -7.59
C GLY A 214 -10.95 30.61 -7.27
N TYR A 215 -10.22 31.14 -8.24
CA TYR A 215 -9.68 32.51 -8.19
C TYR A 215 -10.80 33.54 -8.46
N GLY A 216 -11.67 33.78 -7.47
CA GLY A 216 -12.72 34.80 -7.58
C GLY A 216 -13.75 34.78 -6.44
N ILE A 217 -14.54 35.86 -6.33
CA ILE A 217 -15.54 36.05 -5.25
C ILE A 217 -16.66 34.99 -5.26
N TYR A 218 -16.91 34.34 -6.39
CA TYR A 218 -17.87 33.23 -6.54
C TYR A 218 -17.19 31.84 -6.58
N GLY A 219 -15.93 31.75 -6.13
CA GLY A 219 -15.05 30.59 -6.30
C GLY A 219 -15.30 29.37 -5.41
N GLN A 220 -16.53 29.12 -4.96
CA GLN A 220 -16.90 27.98 -4.11
C GLN A 220 -17.78 27.01 -4.91
N GLY A 221 -17.21 25.89 -5.34
CA GLY A 221 -17.94 24.87 -6.09
C GLY A 221 -17.14 23.58 -6.27
N TRP A 222 -17.80 22.51 -6.65
CA TRP A 222 -17.19 21.22 -6.95
C TRP A 222 -17.21 20.98 -8.47
N GLU A 223 -16.14 20.43 -9.03
CA GLU A 223 -16.11 19.97 -10.42
C GLU A 223 -16.12 18.43 -10.44
N ARG A 224 -16.86 17.87 -11.38
CA ARG A 224 -16.67 16.50 -11.88
C ARG A 224 -16.46 16.58 -13.39
N PRO A 225 -15.60 15.74 -13.98
CA PRO A 225 -15.48 15.65 -15.43
C PRO A 225 -16.82 15.19 -16.02
N ALA A 226 -17.25 15.79 -17.13
CA ALA A 226 -18.54 15.45 -17.76
C ALA A 226 -18.60 13.98 -18.22
N ASN A 227 -17.49 13.45 -18.75
CA ASN A 227 -17.34 12.05 -19.16
C ASN A 227 -16.14 11.43 -18.41
N VAL A 228 -16.39 10.58 -17.41
CA VAL A 228 -15.34 10.04 -16.54
C VAL A 228 -14.33 9.19 -17.33
N PHE A 229 -14.79 8.36 -18.27
CA PHE A 229 -13.93 7.56 -19.14
C PHE A 229 -13.01 8.37 -20.06
N MET A 230 -13.45 9.54 -20.55
CA MET A 230 -12.57 10.42 -21.33
C MET A 230 -11.49 11.06 -20.46
N ALA A 231 -11.87 11.45 -19.23
CA ALA A 231 -10.92 11.96 -18.25
C ALA A 231 -9.88 10.89 -17.89
N ALA A 232 -10.29 9.65 -17.61
CA ALA A 232 -9.38 8.53 -17.33
C ALA A 232 -8.41 8.25 -18.47
N LYS A 233 -8.88 8.20 -19.72
CA LYS A 233 -8.00 8.04 -20.90
C LYS A 233 -7.01 9.19 -21.05
N SER A 234 -7.42 10.42 -20.72
CA SER A 234 -6.52 11.58 -20.74
C SER A 234 -5.48 11.53 -19.62
N PHE A 235 -5.87 11.04 -18.43
CA PHE A 235 -5.01 10.89 -17.26
C PHE A 235 -3.97 9.77 -17.46
N ASN A 236 -4.39 8.59 -17.93
CA ASN A 236 -3.50 7.47 -18.25
C ASN A 236 -2.50 7.84 -19.35
N LYS A 237 -2.90 8.68 -20.32
CA LYS A 237 -1.98 9.24 -21.32
C LYS A 237 -0.97 10.21 -20.71
N GLN A 238 -1.36 11.04 -19.75
CA GLN A 238 -0.46 11.94 -19.04
C GLN A 238 0.55 11.17 -18.18
N LEU A 239 0.12 10.13 -17.47
CA LEU A 239 1.01 9.26 -16.69
C LEU A 239 2.09 8.62 -17.58
N LYS A 240 1.69 7.98 -18.68
CA LYS A 240 2.64 7.40 -19.64
C LYS A 240 3.63 8.43 -20.21
N GLN A 241 3.18 9.65 -20.50
CA GLN A 241 4.07 10.74 -20.92
C GLN A 241 5.04 11.19 -19.81
N GLN A 242 4.60 11.18 -18.54
CA GLN A 242 5.48 11.48 -17.40
C GLN A 242 6.51 10.38 -17.18
N GLU A 243 6.12 9.10 -17.26
CA GLU A 243 7.02 7.94 -17.20
C GLU A 243 8.04 7.97 -18.35
N GLU A 244 7.61 8.19 -19.61
CA GLU A 244 8.50 8.35 -20.76
C GLU A 244 9.46 9.55 -20.62
N ASN A 245 9.02 10.63 -19.97
CA ASN A 245 9.86 11.80 -19.69
C ASN A 245 10.87 11.50 -18.57
N GLN A 246 10.46 10.80 -17.52
CA GLN A 246 11.34 10.36 -16.44
C GLN A 246 12.37 9.35 -16.94
N GLN A 247 11.96 8.35 -17.73
CA GLN A 247 12.86 7.38 -18.36
C GLN A 247 13.83 8.04 -19.35
N ARG A 248 13.40 9.06 -20.10
CA ARG A 248 14.32 9.87 -20.92
C ARG A 248 15.29 10.68 -20.06
N TYR A 249 14.82 11.25 -18.95
CA TYR A 249 15.67 11.98 -18.02
C TYR A 249 16.72 11.06 -17.38
N THR A 250 16.33 9.92 -16.81
CA THR A 250 17.27 8.94 -16.23
C THR A 250 18.23 8.42 -17.29
N LYS A 251 17.74 8.05 -18.47
CA LYS A 251 18.60 7.62 -19.58
C LYS A 251 19.61 8.70 -20.00
N SER A 252 19.23 9.99 -19.98
CA SER A 252 20.14 11.11 -20.25
C SER A 252 21.14 11.40 -19.13
N THR A 253 20.87 10.94 -17.89
CA THR A 253 21.85 10.97 -16.79
C THR A 253 22.71 9.69 -16.72
N ASP A 254 22.24 8.61 -17.34
CA ASP A 254 22.93 7.31 -17.43
C ASP A 254 23.74 7.15 -18.74
N GLU A 255 23.63 8.09 -19.69
CA GLU A 255 24.66 8.32 -20.71
C GLU A 255 25.95 8.73 -19.97
N GLU A 256 26.85 7.77 -19.77
CA GLU A 256 28.01 7.82 -18.87
C GLU A 256 28.59 9.23 -18.74
N GLU A 257 28.36 9.91 -17.60
CA GLU A 257 29.11 11.11 -17.23
C GLU A 257 30.59 10.75 -17.40
N THR A 258 31.27 11.33 -18.40
CA THR A 258 32.69 11.04 -18.61
C THR A 258 33.40 11.32 -17.29
N PRO A 259 34.43 10.54 -16.89
CA PRO A 259 35.03 10.70 -15.57
C PRO A 259 35.54 12.12 -15.29
N ALA A 260 35.83 12.91 -16.33
CA ALA A 260 36.09 14.34 -16.26
C ALA A 260 34.86 15.20 -15.91
N GLN A 261 33.68 14.93 -16.47
CA GLN A 261 32.42 15.61 -16.14
C GLN A 261 31.98 15.31 -14.70
N ALA A 262 32.07 14.05 -14.26
CA ALA A 262 31.78 13.68 -12.87
C ALA A 262 32.72 14.41 -11.88
N GLN A 263 34.03 14.44 -12.17
CA GLN A 263 35.01 15.20 -11.37
C GLN A 263 34.75 16.71 -11.38
N ALA A 264 34.36 17.30 -12.51
CA ALA A 264 34.01 18.71 -12.63
C ALA A 264 32.72 19.05 -11.85
N ARG A 265 31.75 18.13 -11.80
CA ARG A 265 30.54 18.28 -10.99
C ARG A 265 30.84 18.16 -9.50
N GLU A 266 31.72 17.24 -9.11
CA GLU A 266 32.21 17.14 -7.73
C GLU A 266 33.01 18.39 -7.30
N SER A 267 33.90 18.92 -8.14
CA SER A 267 34.67 20.13 -7.81
C SER A 267 33.75 21.35 -7.70
N ALA A 268 32.82 21.55 -8.65
CA ALA A 268 31.83 22.62 -8.58
C ALA A 268 30.93 22.50 -7.33
N TYR A 269 30.52 21.29 -6.94
CA TYR A 269 29.76 21.08 -5.70
C TYR A 269 30.59 21.39 -4.44
N ARG A 270 31.87 21.00 -4.43
CA ARG A 270 32.80 21.36 -3.35
C ARG A 270 33.02 22.87 -3.28
N GLU A 271 33.19 23.55 -4.41
CA GLU A 271 33.34 25.01 -4.48
C GLU A 271 32.08 25.76 -4.03
N LEU A 272 30.89 25.35 -4.46
CA LEU A 272 29.63 25.93 -3.98
C LEU A 272 29.46 25.72 -2.46
N LYS A 273 29.84 24.55 -1.95
CA LYS A 273 29.80 24.26 -0.51
C LYS A 273 30.83 25.10 0.26
N VAL A 274 32.08 25.14 -0.19
CA VAL A 274 33.17 25.92 0.43
C VAL A 274 32.88 27.43 0.35
N GLY A 275 32.36 27.93 -0.78
CA GLY A 275 31.96 29.33 -0.96
C GLY A 275 30.77 29.73 -0.07
N ARG A 276 29.79 28.84 0.09
CA ARG A 276 28.67 29.02 1.04
C ARG A 276 29.14 28.97 2.50
N PHE A 277 30.09 28.09 2.84
CA PHE A 277 30.72 28.10 4.17
C PHE A 277 31.58 29.34 4.40
N ALA A 278 32.33 29.80 3.40
CA ALA A 278 33.18 30.99 3.49
C ALA A 278 32.38 32.30 3.63
N THR A 279 31.23 32.41 2.95
CA THR A 279 30.30 33.55 3.13
C THR A 279 29.62 33.52 4.49
N ILE A 280 29.22 32.35 5.00
CA ILE A 280 28.71 32.22 6.38
C ILE A 280 29.80 32.59 7.40
N TRP A 281 31.05 32.15 7.19
CA TRP A 281 32.14 32.42 8.13
C TRP A 281 32.64 33.87 8.09
N SER A 282 32.61 34.53 6.93
CA SER A 282 32.91 35.97 6.82
C SER A 282 31.82 36.83 7.45
N TRP A 283 30.54 36.45 7.31
CA TRP A 283 29.42 37.07 8.03
C TRP A 283 29.58 36.91 9.54
N MET A 284 29.90 35.69 10.01
CA MET A 284 30.10 35.39 11.43
C MET A 284 31.27 36.18 12.06
N LYS A 285 32.40 36.32 11.35
CA LYS A 285 33.52 37.17 11.79
C LYS A 285 33.17 38.66 11.84
N LYS A 286 32.27 39.12 10.97
CA LYS A 286 31.86 40.54 10.92
C LYS A 286 30.85 40.91 12.02
N SER A 287 30.14 39.92 12.57
CA SER A 287 29.22 40.09 13.71
C SER A 287 29.88 40.01 15.10
N THR A 288 31.16 39.64 15.21
CA THR A 288 31.90 39.52 16.49
C THR A 288 32.92 40.63 16.71
N SER A 289 32.73 41.81 16.11
CA SER A 289 33.69 42.93 16.15
C SER A 289 33.03 44.28 16.47
N GLN A 290 32.01 44.25 17.33
CA GLN A 290 31.42 45.39 18.04
C GLN A 290 31.31 45.05 19.52
#